data_AF-A0A960XTB8-F1
#
_entry.id   AF-A0A960XTB8-F1
#
_cell.length_a   1.000
_cell.length_b   1.000
_cell.length_c   1.000
_cell.angle_alpha   90.00
_cell.angle_beta   90.00
_cell.angle_gamma   90.00
#
_symmetry.space_group_name_H-M   'P 1'
#
loop_
_entity.id
_entity.type
_entity.pdbx_description
1 polymer ?
#
loop_
_entity_poly.entity_id
_entity_poly.type
_entity_poly.pdbx_seq_one_letter_code
_entity_poly.pdbx_strand_id
1 'polypeptide(L)' 'TNRTIDNHIAAIRARIEDDPAQPVYLLTVHRVGYRLVTDEFTTS' A
#
# COMPACT_ATOMS: atom_id res chain seq x y z
N THR A 1 -16.72 -0.61 10.07
CA THR A 1 -15.59 0.34 10.24
C THR A 1 -14.39 0.03 9.35
N ASN A 2 -14.16 -1.22 8.91
CA ASN A 2 -13.03 -1.55 8.01
C ASN A 2 -13.20 -1.06 6.55
N ARG A 3 -14.44 -1.02 6.05
CA ARG A 3 -14.75 -0.63 4.65
C ARG A 3 -14.24 0.75 4.25
N THR A 4 -14.22 1.71 5.18
CA THR A 4 -13.73 3.06 4.91
C THR A 4 -12.22 3.06 4.68
N ILE A 5 -11.47 2.27 5.45
CA ILE A 5 -10.03 2.14 5.30
C ILE A 5 -9.71 1.46 3.97
N ASP A 6 -10.40 0.37 3.63
CA ASP A 6 -10.18 -0.33 2.36
C ASP A 6 -10.39 0.59 1.14
N ASN A 7 -11.39 1.48 1.19
CA ASN A 7 -11.63 2.49 0.15
C ASN A 7 -10.49 3.51 0.06
N HIS A 8 -9.98 3.99 1.20
CA HIS A 8 -8.85 4.91 1.21
C HIS A 8 -7.57 4.24 0.68
N ILE A 9 -7.32 2.99 1.06
CA ILE A 9 -6.17 2.21 0.57
C ILE A 9 -6.26 2.01 -0.95
N ALA A 10 -7.43 1.69 -1.49
CA ALA A 10 -7.63 1.58 -2.93
C ALA A 10 -7.37 2.90 -3.66
N ALA A 11 -7.85 4.03 -3.12
CA ALA A 11 -7.61 5.35 -3.68
C ALA A 11 -6.14 5.78 -3.62
N ILE A 12 -5.41 5.35 -2.59
CA ILE A 12 -3.96 5.59 -2.47
C ILE A 12 -3.21 4.74 -3.49
N ARG A 13 -3.49 3.43 -3.58
CA ARG A 13 -2.86 2.52 -4.54
C ARG A 13 -3.04 2.99 -5.99
N ALA A 14 -4.23 3.46 -6.34
CA ALA A 14 -4.51 4.01 -7.67
C ALA A 14 -3.67 5.25 -8.03
N ARG A 15 -3.04 5.91 -7.05
CA ARG A 15 -2.20 7.10 -7.25
C ARG A 15 -0.71 6.82 -7.21
N ILE A 16 -0.29 5.82 -6.44
CA ILE A 16 1.14 5.56 -6.16
C ILE A 16 1.67 4.28 -6.82
N GLU A 17 0.79 3.33 -7.16
CA GLU A 17 1.17 2.07 -7.79
C GLU A 17 0.99 2.20 -9.31
N ASP A 18 1.89 1.60 -10.08
CA ASP A 18 1.71 1.44 -11.54
C ASP A 18 0.57 0.48 -11.87
N ASP A 19 0.48 -0.63 -11.12
CA ASP A 19 -0.65 -1.57 -11.18
C ASP A 19 -1.27 -1.75 -9.77
N PRO A 20 -2.48 -1.20 -9.53
CA PRO A 20 -3.19 -1.35 -8.25
C PRO A 20 -3.50 -2.81 -7.89
N ALA A 21 -3.56 -3.71 -8.87
CA ALA A 21 -3.77 -5.15 -8.64
C ALA A 21 -2.48 -5.87 -8.18
N GLN A 22 -1.31 -5.26 -8.42
CA GLN A 22 -0.01 -5.74 -7.97
C GLN A 22 0.71 -4.67 -7.14
N PRO A 23 0.22 -4.37 -5.91
CA PRO A 23 0.79 -3.31 -5.10
C PRO A 23 2.22 -3.65 -4.68
N VAL A 24 3.16 -2.74 -4.92
CA VAL A 24 4.57 -2.83 -4.53
C VAL A 24 4.85 -1.93 -3.33
N TYR A 25 4.25 -0.74 -3.31
CA TYR A 25 4.49 0.26 -2.27
C TYR A 25 3.58 0.08 -1.04
N LEU A 26 2.30 -0.26 -1.21
CA LEU A 26 1.35 -0.37 -0.10
C LEU A 26 0.80 -1.80 0.04
N LEU A 27 1.47 -2.62 0.85
CA LEU A 27 1.18 -4.05 1.01
C LEU A 27 0.13 -4.30 2.10
N THR A 28 -0.76 -5.27 1.86
CA THR A 28 -1.70 -5.76 2.87
C THR A 28 -1.05 -6.89 3.68
N VAL A 29 -0.93 -6.70 4.98
CA VAL A 29 -0.47 -7.74 5.93
C VAL A 29 -1.69 -8.32 6.62
N HIS A 30 -2.02 -9.57 6.28
CA HIS A 30 -3.24 -10.22 6.75
C HIS A 30 -3.28 -10.25 8.29
N ARG A 31 -4.39 -9.76 8.88
CA ARG A 31 -4.63 -9.62 10.33
C ARG A 31 -3.78 -8.58 11.09
N VAL A 32 -2.91 -7.84 10.39
CA VAL A 32 -2.09 -6.78 11.00
C VAL A 32 -2.48 -5.40 10.46
N GLY A 33 -2.67 -5.26 9.15
CA GLY A 33 -3.01 -3.99 8.52
C GLY A 33 -2.26 -3.76 7.20
N TYR A 34 -1.70 -2.57 7.03
CA TYR A 34 -1.04 -2.15 5.80
C TYR A 34 0.40 -1.72 6.08
N ARG A 35 1.33 -2.07 5.19
CA ARG A 35 2.74 -1.70 5.28
C ARG A 35 3.13 -0.88 4.06
N LEU A 36 3.70 0.29 4.31
CA LEU A 36 4.32 1.11 3.28
C LEU A 36 5.77 0.63 3.10
N VAL A 37 6.14 0.31 1.87
CA VAL A 37 7.50 -0.01 1.45
C VAL A 37 7.95 1.15 0.58
N THR A 38 8.84 1.97 1.11
CA THR A 38 9.55 2.99 0.32
C THR A 38 10.94 2.43 0.04
N ASP A 39 11.46 2.67 -1.17
CA ASP A 39 12.87 2.47 -1.45
C ASP A 39 13.64 3.54 -0.68
N GLU A 40 13.83 3.30 0.62
CA GLU A 40 14.76 4.06 1.43
C GLU A 40 16.14 3.60 1.00
N PHE A 41 16.72 4.38 0.08
CA PHE A 41 18.07 4.26 -0.41
C PHE A 41 18.99 3.69 0.68
N THR A 42 19.40 2.43 0.51
CA THR A 42 20.62 1.93 1.14
C THR A 42 21.76 2.73 0.50
N THR A 43 21.97 3.94 1.00
CA THR A 43 23.19 4.68 0.72
C THR A 43 24.31 3.92 1.43
N SER A 44 25.05 3.17 0.62
CA SER A 44 26.45 2.74 0.72
C SER A 44 27.11 2.75 2.11
#